data_AF-A0A1D2VRB2-F1
#
_entry.id   AF-A0A1D2VRB2-F1
#
_cell.length_a   1.000
_cell.length_b   1.000
_cell.length_c   1.000
_cell.angle_alpha   90.00
_cell.angle_beta   90.00
_cell.angle_gamma   90.00
#
_symmetry.space_group_name_H-M   'P 1'
#
loop_
_entity.id
_entity.type
_entity.pdbx_description
1 polymer ?
#
loop_
_entity_poly.entity_id
_entity_poly.type
_entity_poly.pdbx_seq_one_letter_code
_entity_poly.pdbx_strand_id
1 'polypeptide(L)'
;MALDLDQLLVKMTASVEKACASQKNASGLLQKDKIPKLVEDLLLESEKNKNNKLKGMSLLALKNSSLLSYINNLALIILSKVELLDHHLEKSDENTKDGEKGVEIEKILNKSIENTVTQRVILERGVKSLEKKLNYQFDKIVNTYKRMEKDSQELDKKPKSIASQSINENDSSDNDGDSDSDDELNFKPDTQSLIKTIKSTSEKENVSTSNLNEKYKPPRISAVAPPTSNKDSLDKPMKSKNKRIQSMDEYLKEYGNAPLLEASIGSTIVNHGRGGVKTNRDREKEREIQDYEENNFVRLPSSKSQRKKSGRESRQKQLNVFGGEDFSIFNNSKSFKSSDFKRKRSDNSSSAWSKAKRRR
;
A
#
# COMPACT_ATOMS: atom_id res chain seq x y z
N MET A 1 -38.91 -21.30 -49.39
CA MET A 1 -39.48 -20.00 -49.79
C MET A 1 -38.38 -18.98 -49.74
N ALA A 2 -37.75 -18.69 -50.88
CA ALA A 2 -36.74 -17.63 -50.96
C ALA A 2 -37.47 -16.29 -50.85
N LEU A 3 -37.06 -15.41 -49.93
CA LEU A 3 -37.57 -14.05 -49.92
C LEU A 3 -37.13 -13.36 -51.21
N ASP A 4 -38.10 -12.77 -51.90
CA ASP A 4 -37.89 -12.04 -53.13
C ASP A 4 -36.96 -10.85 -52.88
N LEU A 5 -35.98 -10.64 -53.77
CA LEU A 5 -34.88 -9.69 -53.58
C LEU A 5 -35.40 -8.26 -53.34
N ASP A 6 -36.49 -7.91 -54.01
CA ASP A 6 -37.14 -6.61 -53.89
C ASP A 6 -37.72 -6.38 -52.49
N GLN A 7 -38.26 -7.41 -51.85
CA GLN A 7 -38.78 -7.30 -50.48
C GLN A 7 -37.65 -7.06 -49.46
N LEU A 8 -36.46 -7.58 -49.73
CA LEU A 8 -35.29 -7.38 -48.88
C LEU A 8 -34.74 -5.95 -49.04
N LEU A 9 -34.70 -5.44 -50.27
CA LEU A 9 -34.28 -4.06 -50.54
C LEU A 9 -35.22 -3.03 -49.90
N VAL A 10 -36.54 -3.23 -49.99
CA VAL A 10 -37.53 -2.34 -49.35
C VAL A 10 -37.40 -2.35 -47.81
N LYS A 11 -37.08 -3.50 -47.22
CA LYS A 11 -36.85 -3.58 -45.76
C LYS A 11 -35.54 -2.89 -45.36
N MET A 12 -34.51 -2.97 -46.19
CA MET A 12 -33.24 -2.27 -45.95
C MET A 12 -33.40 -0.75 -46.01
N THR A 13 -34.10 -0.21 -47.00
CA THR A 13 -34.33 1.24 -47.10
C THR A 13 -35.15 1.76 -45.93
N ALA A 14 -36.22 1.05 -45.52
CA ALA A 14 -37.01 1.40 -44.35
C ALA A 14 -36.21 1.37 -43.03
N SER A 15 -35.20 0.50 -42.93
CA SER A 15 -34.29 0.48 -41.77
C SER A 15 -33.34 1.67 -41.75
N VAL A 16 -32.83 2.08 -42.92
CA VAL A 16 -31.93 3.23 -43.06
C VAL A 16 -32.66 4.53 -42.72
N GLU A 17 -33.92 4.69 -43.14
CA GLU A 17 -34.73 5.87 -42.81
C GLU A 17 -34.98 5.99 -41.31
N LYS A 18 -35.30 4.87 -40.63
CA LYS A 18 -35.48 4.84 -39.17
C LYS A 18 -34.20 5.21 -38.42
N ALA A 19 -33.04 4.74 -38.89
CA ALA A 19 -31.74 5.10 -38.31
C ALA A 19 -31.45 6.60 -38.48
N CYS A 20 -31.75 7.17 -39.65
CA CYS A 20 -31.56 8.59 -39.92
C CYS A 20 -32.47 9.48 -39.05
N ALA A 21 -33.73 9.07 -38.86
CA ALA A 21 -34.67 9.77 -37.97
C ALA A 21 -34.21 9.74 -36.50
N SER A 22 -33.73 8.59 -36.02
CA SER A 22 -33.15 8.46 -34.68
C SER A 22 -31.95 9.38 -34.48
N GLN A 23 -31.08 9.50 -35.49
CA GLN A 23 -29.89 10.36 -35.42
C GLN A 23 -30.25 11.84 -35.41
N LYS A 24 -31.26 12.25 -36.18
CA LYS A 24 -31.78 13.63 -36.14
C LYS A 24 -32.36 13.98 -34.77
N ASN A 25 -33.11 13.07 -34.15
CA ASN A 25 -33.66 13.27 -32.80
C ASN A 25 -32.55 13.36 -31.74
N ALA A 26 -31.51 12.52 -31.84
CA ALA A 26 -30.35 12.62 -30.96
C ALA A 26 -29.58 13.94 -31.14
N SER A 27 -29.48 14.45 -32.37
CA SER A 27 -28.84 15.74 -32.64
C SER A 27 -29.68 16.94 -32.16
N GLY A 28 -31.01 16.83 -32.16
CA GLY A 28 -31.91 17.86 -31.64
C GLY A 28 -31.82 18.04 -30.12
N LEU A 29 -31.51 16.98 -29.38
CA LEU A 29 -31.27 17.01 -27.93
C LEU A 29 -29.93 17.66 -27.53
N LEU A 30 -29.03 17.90 -28.49
CA LEU A 30 -27.72 18.54 -28.27
C LEU A 30 -27.72 20.04 -28.64
N GLN A 31 -28.87 20.71 -28.59
CA GLN A 31 -28.94 22.15 -28.78
C GLN A 31 -28.35 22.91 -27.58
N LYS A 32 -27.15 23.44 -27.84
CA LYS A 32 -26.23 24.40 -27.19
C LYS A 32 -26.71 25.42 -26.13
N ASP A 33 -27.95 25.45 -25.68
CA ASP A 33 -28.46 26.66 -25.00
C ASP A 33 -28.28 26.73 -23.48
N LYS A 34 -27.66 25.74 -22.82
CA LYS A 34 -27.22 25.86 -21.41
C LYS A 34 -25.97 25.05 -21.10
N ILE A 35 -24.89 25.27 -21.87
CA ILE A 35 -23.57 24.83 -21.42
C ILE A 35 -23.05 25.93 -20.46
N PRO A 36 -22.78 25.62 -19.18
CA PRO A 36 -22.25 26.63 -18.25
C PRO A 36 -20.97 27.24 -18.84
N LYS A 37 -20.78 28.57 -18.73
CA LYS A 37 -19.61 29.29 -19.26
C LYS A 37 -18.27 28.63 -18.89
N LEU A 38 -18.21 27.98 -17.73
CA LEU A 38 -17.07 27.17 -17.29
C LEU A 38 -16.68 26.07 -18.31
N VAL A 39 -17.66 25.40 -18.91
CA VAL A 39 -17.44 24.34 -19.89
C VAL A 39 -17.05 24.90 -21.25
N GLU A 40 -17.55 26.08 -21.62
CA GLU A 40 -17.07 26.82 -22.81
C GLU A 40 -15.61 27.25 -22.62
N ASP A 41 -15.25 27.78 -21.45
CA ASP A 41 -13.88 28.14 -21.10
C ASP A 41 -12.97 26.90 -21.07
N LEU A 42 -13.45 25.77 -20.55
CA LEU A 42 -12.71 24.51 -20.58
C LEU A 42 -12.54 23.95 -22.01
N LEU A 43 -13.50 24.16 -22.90
CA LEU A 43 -13.40 23.79 -24.31
C LEU A 43 -12.40 24.68 -25.05
N LEU A 44 -12.43 25.99 -24.84
CA LEU A 44 -11.45 26.93 -25.39
C LEU A 44 -10.04 26.65 -24.86
N GLU A 45 -9.92 26.31 -23.58
CA GLU A 45 -8.65 25.89 -22.97
C GLU A 45 -8.20 24.54 -23.56
N SER A 46 -9.12 23.62 -23.87
CA SER A 46 -8.81 22.35 -24.52
C SER A 46 -8.28 22.51 -25.95
N GLU A 47 -8.75 23.52 -26.68
CA GLU A 47 -8.32 23.81 -28.05
C GLU A 47 -6.93 24.48 -28.08
N LYS A 48 -6.66 25.43 -27.19
CA LYS A 48 -5.30 25.99 -26.98
C LYS A 48 -4.28 24.91 -26.61
N ASN A 49 -4.74 23.86 -25.95
CA ASN A 49 -3.93 22.74 -25.47
C ASN A 49 -3.52 21.71 -26.54
N LYS A 50 -4.03 21.77 -27.77
CA LYS A 50 -3.59 20.87 -28.86
C LYS A 50 -2.13 21.12 -29.29
N ASN A 51 -1.61 22.32 -29.05
CA ASN A 51 -0.28 22.73 -29.51
C ASN A 51 0.83 22.61 -28.44
N ASN A 52 0.48 22.27 -27.19
CA ASN A 52 1.45 22.09 -26.13
C ASN A 52 1.83 20.61 -25.99
N LYS A 53 3.03 20.26 -26.48
CA LYS A 53 3.67 18.93 -26.43
C LYS A 53 3.97 18.41 -25.00
N LEU A 54 3.43 19.05 -23.98
CA LEU A 54 3.66 18.80 -22.56
C LEU A 54 2.34 18.71 -21.76
N LYS A 55 1.23 18.29 -22.40
CA LYS A 55 0.03 17.94 -21.64
C LYS A 55 0.15 16.51 -21.11
N GLY A 56 0.05 16.35 -19.78
CA GLY A 56 0.10 15.06 -19.12
C GLY A 56 -0.90 14.07 -19.73
N MET A 57 -0.45 12.85 -20.01
CA MET A 57 -1.34 11.77 -20.41
C MET A 57 -2.48 11.65 -19.39
N SER A 58 -3.73 11.69 -19.88
CA SER A 58 -4.89 11.39 -19.04
C SER A 58 -4.70 10.03 -18.39
N LEU A 59 -5.07 9.89 -17.11
CA LEU A 59 -4.93 8.62 -16.39
C LEU A 59 -5.68 7.49 -17.09
N LEU A 60 -6.83 7.78 -17.69
CA LEU A 60 -7.58 6.83 -18.50
C LEU A 60 -6.81 6.41 -19.76
N ALA A 61 -6.19 7.37 -20.45
CA ALA A 61 -5.39 7.09 -21.64
C ALA A 61 -4.15 6.25 -21.28
N LEU A 62 -3.51 6.54 -20.16
CA LEU A 62 -2.38 5.75 -19.62
C LEU A 62 -2.82 4.33 -19.23
N LYS A 63 -3.99 4.19 -18.59
CA LYS A 63 -4.53 2.89 -18.21
C LYS A 63 -4.82 2.04 -19.44
N ASN A 64 -5.50 2.61 -20.42
CA ASN A 64 -5.86 1.91 -21.65
C ASN A 64 -4.62 1.56 -22.47
N SER A 65 -3.63 2.45 -22.58
CA SER A 65 -2.39 2.15 -23.30
C SER A 65 -1.55 1.09 -22.59
N SER A 66 -1.48 1.13 -21.25
CA SER A 66 -0.77 0.12 -20.46
C SER A 66 -1.47 -1.24 -20.50
N LEU A 67 -2.80 -1.27 -20.47
CA LEU A 67 -3.57 -2.53 -20.61
C LEU A 67 -3.44 -3.10 -22.02
N LEU A 68 -3.54 -2.27 -23.05
CA LEU A 68 -3.38 -2.69 -24.43
C LEU A 68 -1.99 -3.27 -24.67
N SER A 69 -0.95 -2.61 -24.16
CA SER A 69 0.42 -3.12 -24.28
C SER A 69 0.61 -4.42 -23.51
N TYR A 70 -0.05 -4.59 -22.36
CA TYR A 70 -0.03 -5.84 -21.58
C TYR A 70 -0.67 -7.00 -22.33
N ILE A 71 -1.85 -6.78 -22.92
CA ILE A 71 -2.53 -7.79 -23.74
C ILE A 71 -1.69 -8.14 -24.97
N ASN A 72 -1.08 -7.14 -25.63
CA ASN A 72 -0.23 -7.37 -26.79
C ASN A 72 0.99 -8.24 -26.44
N ASN A 73 1.66 -7.98 -25.31
CA ASN A 73 2.78 -8.80 -24.88
C ASN A 73 2.35 -10.21 -24.44
N LEU A 74 1.16 -10.38 -23.85
CA LEU A 74 0.61 -11.71 -23.58
C LEU A 74 0.32 -12.49 -24.88
N ALA A 75 -0.23 -11.82 -25.89
CA ALA A 75 -0.44 -12.41 -27.21
C ALA A 75 0.89 -12.83 -27.86
N LEU A 76 1.95 -12.01 -27.75
CA LEU A 76 3.29 -12.35 -28.22
C LEU A 76 3.90 -13.55 -27.47
N ILE A 77 3.64 -13.69 -26.16
CA ILE A 77 4.07 -14.87 -25.40
C ILE A 77 3.35 -16.13 -25.88
N ILE A 78 2.05 -16.04 -26.14
CA ILE A 78 1.29 -17.18 -26.68
C ILE A 78 1.79 -17.54 -28.07
N LEU A 79 1.97 -16.55 -28.94
CA LEU A 79 2.47 -16.74 -30.31
C LEU A 79 3.86 -17.38 -30.31
N SER A 80 4.82 -16.82 -29.56
CA SER A 80 6.17 -17.39 -29.46
C SER A 80 6.19 -18.81 -28.89
N LYS A 81 5.27 -19.14 -27.98
CA LYS A 81 5.14 -20.53 -27.48
C LYS A 81 4.57 -21.48 -28.53
N VAL A 82 3.60 -21.04 -29.34
CA VAL A 82 3.08 -21.84 -30.45
C VAL A 82 4.17 -22.06 -31.50
N GLU A 83 4.88 -20.99 -31.89
CA GLU A 83 6.01 -21.08 -32.83
C GLU A 83 7.13 -22.00 -32.32
N LEU A 84 7.45 -21.97 -31.02
CA LEU A 84 8.42 -22.90 -30.43
C LEU A 84 7.95 -24.36 -30.48
N LEU A 85 6.65 -24.61 -30.28
CA LEU A 85 6.09 -25.96 -30.37
C LEU A 85 6.09 -26.48 -31.80
N ASP A 86 5.70 -25.65 -32.77
CA ASP A 86 5.74 -25.97 -34.20
C ASP A 86 7.19 -26.25 -34.64
N HIS A 87 8.14 -25.40 -34.23
CA HIS A 87 9.57 -25.60 -34.49
C HIS A 87 10.13 -26.87 -33.80
N HIS A 88 9.59 -27.27 -32.65
CA HIS A 88 9.96 -28.52 -31.99
C HIS A 88 9.41 -29.76 -32.69
N LEU A 89 8.23 -29.66 -33.34
CA LEU A 89 7.63 -30.71 -34.16
C LEU A 89 8.36 -30.87 -35.50
N GLU A 90 8.81 -29.79 -36.12
CA GLU A 90 9.56 -29.82 -37.39
C GLU A 90 10.99 -30.36 -37.24
N LYS A 91 11.58 -30.31 -36.04
CA LYS A 91 12.93 -30.80 -35.73
C LYS A 91 13.11 -32.33 -35.76
N SER A 92 12.06 -33.11 -36.02
CA SER A 92 12.18 -34.58 -36.19
C SER A 92 12.75 -34.99 -37.55
N ASP A 93 12.79 -34.09 -38.54
CA ASP A 93 13.44 -34.31 -39.84
C ASP A 93 14.64 -33.36 -40.02
N GLU A 94 15.66 -33.82 -40.74
CA GLU A 94 17.08 -33.48 -40.55
C GLU A 94 17.58 -32.03 -40.78
N ASN A 95 18.60 -31.68 -39.99
CA ASN A 95 19.82 -30.91 -40.27
C ASN A 95 19.79 -29.61 -41.11
N THR A 96 20.30 -28.56 -40.44
CA THR A 96 20.98 -27.33 -40.89
C THR A 96 20.15 -26.04 -41.08
N LYS A 97 20.51 -25.03 -40.26
CA LYS A 97 20.17 -23.59 -40.24
C LYS A 97 19.04 -23.10 -39.32
N ASP A 98 18.22 -23.98 -38.73
CA ASP A 98 17.08 -23.53 -37.90
C ASP A 98 17.41 -23.30 -36.41
N GLY A 99 18.66 -23.54 -35.98
CA GLY A 99 19.09 -23.23 -34.62
C GLY A 99 19.05 -21.73 -34.28
N GLU A 100 19.30 -20.86 -35.25
CA GLU A 100 19.34 -19.40 -35.05
C GLU A 100 17.93 -18.82 -34.85
N LYS A 101 16.93 -19.33 -35.60
CA LYS A 101 15.53 -18.91 -35.47
C LYS A 101 14.94 -19.25 -34.10
N GLY A 102 15.20 -20.47 -33.60
CA GLY A 102 14.77 -20.86 -32.25
C GLY A 102 15.33 -19.93 -31.16
N VAL A 103 16.60 -19.54 -31.28
CA VAL A 103 17.25 -18.60 -30.34
C VAL A 103 16.66 -17.19 -30.43
N GLU A 104 16.25 -16.74 -31.61
CA GLU A 104 15.56 -15.46 -31.79
C GLU A 104 14.14 -15.47 -31.17
N ILE A 105 13.39 -16.55 -31.35
CA ILE A 105 12.05 -16.71 -30.76
C ILE A 105 12.15 -16.72 -29.22
N GLU A 106 13.13 -17.41 -28.65
CA GLU A 106 13.40 -17.40 -27.21
C GLU A 106 13.75 -16.01 -26.68
N LYS A 107 14.54 -15.23 -27.43
CA LYS A 107 14.84 -13.81 -27.08
C LYS A 107 13.58 -12.95 -27.10
N ILE A 108 12.72 -13.10 -28.11
CA ILE A 108 11.43 -12.38 -28.22
C ILE A 108 10.51 -12.76 -27.06
N LEU A 109 10.46 -14.04 -26.71
CA LEU A 109 9.68 -14.56 -25.59
C LEU A 109 10.15 -13.95 -24.27
N ASN A 110 11.45 -13.98 -23.99
CA ASN A 110 12.02 -13.42 -22.75
C ASN A 110 11.76 -11.91 -22.64
N LYS A 111 11.96 -11.17 -23.73
CA LYS A 111 11.65 -9.73 -23.79
C LYS A 111 10.16 -9.44 -23.58
N SER A 112 9.29 -10.27 -24.15
CA SER A 112 7.84 -10.14 -23.96
C SER A 112 7.44 -10.41 -22.51
N ILE A 113 8.06 -11.42 -21.86
CA ILE A 113 7.87 -11.68 -20.43
C ILE A 113 8.32 -10.48 -19.58
N GLU A 114 9.52 -9.96 -19.80
CA GLU A 114 10.00 -8.76 -19.09
C GLU A 114 9.04 -7.57 -19.26
N ASN A 115 8.55 -7.34 -20.48
CA ASN A 115 7.58 -6.29 -20.75
C ASN A 115 6.23 -6.53 -20.07
N THR A 116 5.75 -7.77 -19.97
CA THR A 116 4.52 -8.06 -19.22
C THR A 116 4.67 -7.80 -17.72
N VAL A 117 5.83 -8.14 -17.14
CA VAL A 117 6.11 -7.90 -15.72
C VAL A 117 6.16 -6.40 -15.44
N THR A 118 6.88 -5.63 -16.27
CA THR A 118 6.96 -4.17 -16.11
C THR A 118 5.59 -3.50 -16.24
N GLN A 119 4.79 -3.90 -17.22
CA GLN A 119 3.44 -3.34 -17.43
C GLN A 119 2.47 -3.72 -16.31
N ARG A 120 2.59 -4.92 -15.74
CA ARG A 120 1.80 -5.30 -14.57
C ARG A 120 2.16 -4.46 -13.35
N VAL A 121 3.45 -4.20 -13.13
CA VAL A 121 3.88 -3.28 -12.07
C VAL A 121 3.35 -1.87 -12.30
N ILE A 122 3.35 -1.38 -13.54
CA ILE A 122 2.79 -0.06 -13.89
C ILE A 122 1.28 -0.01 -13.59
N LEU A 123 0.52 -1.06 -13.89
CA LEU A 123 -0.92 -1.10 -13.60
C LEU A 123 -1.21 -1.17 -12.09
N GLU A 124 -0.50 -2.05 -11.36
CA GLU A 124 -0.78 -2.31 -9.94
C GLU A 124 -0.25 -1.21 -9.01
N ARG A 125 0.97 -0.73 -9.25
CA ARG A 125 1.63 0.27 -8.39
C ARG A 125 1.53 1.69 -8.96
N GLY A 126 1.59 1.84 -10.28
CA GLY A 126 1.49 3.15 -10.93
C GLY A 126 0.04 3.64 -11.02
N VAL A 127 -0.74 3.07 -11.95
CA VAL A 127 -2.09 3.54 -12.29
C VAL A 127 -3.04 3.43 -11.10
N LYS A 128 -3.08 2.28 -10.41
CA LYS A 128 -4.01 2.05 -9.29
C LYS A 128 -3.76 2.99 -8.09
N SER A 129 -2.51 3.38 -7.83
CA SER A 129 -2.22 4.31 -6.73
C SER A 129 -2.64 5.75 -7.09
N LEU A 130 -2.48 6.14 -8.36
CA LEU A 130 -2.98 7.41 -8.87
C LEU A 130 -4.51 7.47 -8.86
N GLU A 131 -5.19 6.39 -9.24
CA GLU A 131 -6.66 6.29 -9.16
C GLU A 131 -7.17 6.52 -7.74
N LYS A 132 -6.54 5.90 -6.72
CA LYS A 132 -6.93 6.10 -5.31
C LYS A 132 -6.79 7.56 -4.88
N LYS A 133 -5.70 8.22 -5.26
CA LYS A 133 -5.46 9.63 -4.92
C LYS A 133 -6.46 10.55 -5.62
N LEU A 134 -6.73 10.31 -6.90
CA LEU A 134 -7.71 11.10 -7.65
C LEU A 134 -9.12 10.89 -7.12
N ASN A 135 -9.52 9.65 -6.81
CA ASN A 135 -10.83 9.37 -6.22
C ASN A 135 -11.01 10.11 -4.89
N TYR A 136 -9.99 10.09 -4.03
CA TYR A 136 -10.03 10.86 -2.79
C TYR A 136 -10.19 12.37 -3.04
N GLN A 137 -9.47 12.93 -4.01
CA GLN A 137 -9.61 14.34 -4.38
C GLN A 137 -11.00 14.65 -4.94
N PHE A 138 -11.56 13.77 -5.77
CA PHE A 138 -12.94 13.89 -6.27
C PHE A 138 -13.94 13.81 -5.13
N ASP A 139 -13.83 12.84 -4.23
CA ASP A 139 -14.72 12.71 -3.07
C ASP A 139 -14.64 13.94 -2.18
N LYS A 140 -13.44 14.50 -1.98
CA LYS A 140 -13.27 15.76 -1.24
C LYS A 140 -13.99 16.91 -1.93
N ILE A 141 -13.79 17.10 -3.23
CA ILE A 141 -14.45 18.18 -4.00
C ILE A 141 -15.97 17.99 -3.99
N VAL A 142 -16.46 16.78 -4.20
CA VAL A 142 -17.89 16.44 -4.18
C VAL A 142 -18.47 16.71 -2.80
N ASN A 143 -17.79 16.34 -1.73
CA ASN A 143 -18.25 16.60 -0.37
C ASN A 143 -18.24 18.10 -0.04
N THR A 144 -17.21 18.84 -0.49
CA THR A 144 -17.20 20.31 -0.33
C THR A 144 -18.33 20.98 -1.12
N TYR A 145 -18.60 20.52 -2.35
CA TYR A 145 -19.69 21.02 -3.16
C TYR A 145 -21.05 20.72 -2.52
N LYS A 146 -21.28 19.48 -2.07
CA LYS A 146 -22.50 19.10 -1.34
C LYS A 146 -22.68 19.91 -0.05
N ARG A 147 -21.59 20.26 0.64
CA ARG A 147 -21.64 21.13 1.83
C ARG A 147 -22.02 22.57 1.44
N MET A 148 -21.38 23.13 0.42
CA MET A 148 -21.72 24.47 -0.09
C MET A 148 -23.16 24.54 -0.61
N GLU A 149 -23.66 23.49 -1.26
CA GLU A 149 -25.03 23.38 -1.72
C GLU A 149 -26.02 23.35 -0.55
N LYS A 150 -25.73 22.57 0.50
CA LYS A 150 -26.53 22.56 1.74
C LYS A 150 -26.51 23.91 2.44
N ASP A 151 -25.34 24.52 2.62
CA ASP A 151 -25.20 25.84 3.25
C ASP A 151 -25.97 26.91 2.47
N SER A 152 -25.93 26.85 1.12
CA SER A 152 -26.71 27.76 0.26
C SER A 152 -28.21 27.53 0.40
N GLN A 153 -28.66 26.27 0.40
CA GLN A 153 -30.08 25.93 0.62
C GLN A 153 -30.57 26.29 2.02
N GLU A 154 -29.72 26.24 3.05
CA GLU A 154 -30.04 26.68 4.41
C GLU A 154 -30.13 28.20 4.51
N LEU A 155 -29.23 28.93 3.82
CA LEU A 155 -29.30 30.39 3.72
C LEU A 155 -30.57 30.85 2.99
N ASP A 156 -30.99 30.13 1.94
CA ASP A 156 -32.24 30.41 1.21
C ASP A 156 -33.51 30.04 2.01
N LYS A 157 -33.41 29.14 3.00
CA LYS A 157 -34.51 28.77 3.93
C LYS A 157 -34.57 29.67 5.17
N LYS A 158 -33.47 30.33 5.53
CA LYS A 158 -33.38 31.26 6.67
C LYS A 158 -33.95 32.68 6.49
N PRO A 159 -34.48 33.18 5.34
CA PRO A 159 -35.09 34.50 5.28
C PRO A 159 -36.55 34.52 5.79
N LYS A 160 -37.00 33.53 6.57
CA LYS A 160 -38.35 33.50 7.17
C LYS A 160 -38.43 33.28 8.68
N SER A 161 -37.32 33.17 9.41
CA SER A 161 -37.36 32.92 10.87
C SER A 161 -36.50 33.86 11.74
N ILE A 162 -35.89 34.91 11.19
CA ILE A 162 -35.08 35.88 11.97
C ILE A 162 -35.91 37.08 12.48
N ALA A 163 -37.22 37.12 12.22
CA ALA A 163 -38.12 38.14 12.76
C ALA A 163 -38.91 37.71 14.00
N SER A 164 -38.76 36.47 14.50
CA SER A 164 -39.51 36.01 15.66
C SER A 164 -38.69 35.02 16.48
N GLN A 165 -38.55 35.35 17.77
CA GLN A 165 -38.29 34.45 18.89
C GLN A 165 -36.86 34.45 19.45
N SER A 166 -36.60 35.52 20.19
CA SER A 166 -35.88 35.46 21.45
C SER A 166 -36.64 34.60 22.48
N ILE A 167 -35.89 33.81 23.25
CA ILE A 167 -36.26 33.08 24.49
C ILE A 167 -36.92 31.71 24.27
N ASN A 168 -36.15 30.62 24.45
CA ASN A 168 -36.47 29.60 25.46
C ASN A 168 -35.26 28.70 25.77
N GLU A 169 -35.03 28.47 27.06
CA GLU A 169 -34.07 27.51 27.60
C GLU A 169 -34.69 26.10 27.71
N ASN A 170 -33.81 25.10 27.77
CA ASN A 170 -33.94 23.73 28.27
C ASN A 170 -34.35 22.55 27.36
N ASP A 171 -33.68 21.43 27.69
CA ASP A 171 -33.91 20.00 27.41
C ASP A 171 -33.31 19.44 26.11
N SER A 172 -32.07 18.90 26.14
CA SER A 172 -31.68 17.54 26.61
C SER A 172 -32.04 16.43 25.63
N SER A 173 -31.03 15.88 24.94
CA SER A 173 -30.60 14.49 25.05
C SER A 173 -29.91 14.01 23.76
N ASP A 174 -28.61 13.78 23.90
CA ASP A 174 -27.97 12.50 23.58
C ASP A 174 -27.71 12.13 22.10
N ASN A 175 -26.48 12.38 21.66
CA ASN A 175 -25.64 11.31 21.13
C ASN A 175 -24.16 11.68 21.27
N ASP A 176 -23.55 11.17 22.35
CA ASP A 176 -22.10 11.05 22.54
C ASP A 176 -21.43 10.26 21.41
N GLY A 177 -20.17 10.61 21.07
CA GLY A 177 -19.37 9.77 20.16
C GLY A 177 -18.14 10.36 19.49
N ASP A 178 -17.37 11.20 20.20
CA ASP A 178 -15.90 11.30 20.11
C ASP A 178 -15.26 11.74 18.78
N SER A 179 -15.03 13.05 18.65
CA SER A 179 -14.17 13.66 17.63
C SER A 179 -13.12 14.50 18.33
N ASP A 180 -12.10 13.83 18.87
CA ASP A 180 -10.88 14.49 19.32
C ASP A 180 -9.91 14.71 18.16
N SER A 181 -9.45 15.95 18.12
CA SER A 181 -8.23 16.48 17.53
C SER A 181 -8.29 17.18 16.16
N ASP A 182 -8.69 18.44 16.27
CA ASP A 182 -7.86 19.62 16.01
C ASP A 182 -7.43 19.92 14.57
N ASP A 183 -8.30 20.69 13.92
CA ASP A 183 -8.04 21.41 12.68
C ASP A 183 -7.23 22.69 12.98
N GLU A 184 -5.92 22.60 12.74
CA GLU A 184 -4.86 23.54 13.10
C GLU A 184 -4.80 24.80 12.21
N LEU A 185 -5.95 25.34 11.80
CA LEU A 185 -6.04 26.54 10.94
C LEU A 185 -6.90 27.68 11.52
N ASN A 186 -7.28 27.63 12.80
CA ASN A 186 -8.01 28.70 13.48
C ASN A 186 -7.17 29.63 14.38
N PHE A 187 -5.85 29.68 14.21
CA PHE A 187 -5.01 30.68 14.90
C PHE A 187 -5.07 32.05 14.20
N LYS A 188 -6.24 32.70 14.26
CA LYS A 188 -6.31 34.15 14.16
C LYS A 188 -5.95 34.73 15.53
N PRO A 189 -4.97 35.66 15.65
CA PRO A 189 -4.71 36.30 16.92
C PRO A 189 -5.95 37.07 17.38
N ASP A 190 -6.42 36.74 18.58
CA ASP A 190 -7.57 37.38 19.19
C ASP A 190 -7.24 38.83 19.56
N THR A 191 -7.62 39.78 18.69
CA THR A 191 -7.35 41.22 18.87
C THR A 191 -7.98 41.79 20.14
N GLN A 192 -8.98 41.12 20.72
CA GLN A 192 -9.64 41.55 21.94
C GLN A 192 -8.81 41.22 23.19
N SER A 193 -8.06 40.11 23.16
CA SER A 193 -7.13 39.73 24.23
C SER A 193 -5.91 40.66 24.31
N LEU A 194 -5.44 41.17 23.17
CA LEU A 194 -4.33 42.14 23.06
C LEU A 194 -4.71 43.53 23.59
N ILE A 195 -5.94 43.99 23.36
CA ILE A 195 -6.40 45.29 23.89
C ILE A 195 -6.57 45.22 25.43
N LYS A 196 -6.90 44.04 25.96
CA LYS A 196 -7.04 43.82 27.40
C LYS A 196 -5.68 43.80 28.11
N THR A 197 -4.62 43.30 27.47
CA THR A 197 -3.26 43.29 28.02
C THR A 197 -2.57 44.66 27.92
N ILE A 198 -2.80 45.43 26.85
CA ILE A 198 -2.27 46.81 26.70
C ILE A 198 -2.83 47.75 27.79
N LYS A 199 -4.06 47.51 28.26
CA LYS A 199 -4.68 48.30 29.34
C LYS A 199 -4.21 47.90 30.75
N SER A 200 -3.60 46.72 30.92
CA SER A 200 -3.13 46.22 32.23
C SER A 200 -1.62 46.36 32.45
N THR A 201 -0.86 46.90 31.49
CA THR A 201 0.61 47.04 31.57
C THR A 201 1.10 48.46 31.32
N SER A 202 0.27 49.49 31.52
CA SER A 202 0.69 50.89 31.37
C SER A 202 1.27 51.49 32.66
N GLU A 203 2.09 50.73 33.38
CA GLU A 203 3.02 51.28 34.36
C GLU A 203 4.36 50.54 34.25
N LYS A 204 5.41 51.33 34.03
CA LYS A 204 6.85 51.07 34.20
C LYS A 204 7.70 50.92 32.93
N GLU A 205 8.33 52.06 32.63
CA GLU A 205 9.77 52.27 32.55
C GLU A 205 10.51 52.09 31.21
N ASN A 206 11.03 53.24 30.76
CA ASN A 206 12.08 53.47 29.78
C ASN A 206 13.36 52.68 30.10
N VAL A 207 14.04 52.10 29.11
CA VAL A 207 15.51 52.20 28.97
C VAL A 207 15.93 52.12 27.48
N SER A 208 16.90 52.96 27.19
CA SER A 208 17.59 53.41 25.99
C SER A 208 18.18 52.39 25.00
N THR A 209 18.27 52.92 23.77
CA THR A 209 19.20 52.66 22.67
C THR A 209 20.63 52.22 23.04
N SER A 210 21.17 51.27 22.26
CA SER A 210 22.50 51.27 21.60
C SER A 210 23.22 49.91 21.68
N ASN A 211 23.55 49.33 20.51
CA ASN A 211 24.94 49.05 20.08
C ASN A 211 25.03 47.97 18.99
N LEU A 212 25.84 48.30 18.00
CA LEU A 212 26.20 47.54 16.81
C LEU A 212 27.12 46.36 17.19
N ASN A 213 26.68 45.13 16.91
CA ASN A 213 27.46 43.88 16.66
C ASN A 213 26.73 42.64 17.21
N GLU A 214 25.59 42.27 16.63
CA GLU A 214 24.94 41.00 16.95
C GLU A 214 25.32 39.92 15.93
N LYS A 215 26.31 39.10 16.30
CA LYS A 215 26.57 37.81 15.63
C LYS A 215 25.32 36.94 15.76
N TYR A 216 24.86 36.41 14.63
CA TYR A 216 23.69 35.54 14.56
C TYR A 216 23.80 34.40 15.57
N LYS A 217 22.86 34.37 16.53
CA LYS A 217 22.69 33.28 17.47
C LYS A 217 21.53 32.42 16.98
N PRO A 218 21.76 31.15 16.61
CA PRO A 218 20.68 30.27 16.21
C PRO A 218 19.69 30.09 17.38
N PRO A 219 18.39 29.91 17.09
CA PRO A 219 17.36 29.79 18.11
C PRO A 219 17.63 28.57 18.99
N ARG A 220 17.52 28.76 20.31
CA ARG A 220 17.59 27.66 21.29
C ARG A 220 16.25 26.92 21.29
N ILE A 221 16.20 25.77 20.62
CA ILE A 221 15.03 24.88 20.64
C ILE A 221 15.11 24.04 21.92
N SER A 222 14.06 24.06 22.75
CA SER A 222 13.95 23.17 23.91
C SER A 222 13.82 21.71 23.45
N ALA A 223 14.36 20.77 24.22
CA ALA A 223 14.33 19.36 23.84
C ALA A 223 12.88 18.85 23.74
N VAL A 224 12.38 18.68 22.51
CA VAL A 224 11.11 18.01 22.24
C VAL A 224 11.36 16.50 22.35
N ALA A 225 10.62 15.84 23.23
CA ALA A 225 10.65 14.38 23.35
C ALA A 225 10.16 13.74 22.04
N PRO A 226 10.77 12.63 21.58
CA PRO A 226 10.30 11.94 20.38
C PRO A 226 8.83 11.52 20.57
N PRO A 227 8.00 11.55 19.50
CA PRO A 227 6.58 11.20 19.59
C PRO A 227 6.45 9.76 20.09
N THR A 228 6.01 9.61 21.33
CA THR A 228 5.78 8.29 21.92
C THR A 228 4.43 7.79 21.44
N SER A 229 4.41 6.82 20.55
CA SER A 229 3.22 5.99 20.33
C SER A 229 2.81 5.39 21.68
N ASN A 230 1.55 5.56 22.07
CA ASN A 230 0.88 5.01 23.26
C ASN A 230 1.56 3.75 23.84
N LYS A 231 2.18 3.89 25.01
CA LYS A 231 3.03 2.85 25.65
C LYS A 231 2.25 1.69 26.27
N ASP A 232 0.94 1.81 26.43
CA ASP A 232 0.14 0.81 27.15
C ASP A 232 -0.13 -0.48 26.34
N SER A 233 -0.01 -0.43 25.01
CA SER A 233 -0.20 -1.60 24.13
C SER A 233 1.11 -2.21 23.58
N LEU A 234 2.23 -1.49 23.62
CA LEU A 234 3.51 -1.95 23.06
C LEU A 234 4.41 -2.69 24.07
N ASP A 235 4.17 -2.55 25.38
CA ASP A 235 5.06 -3.06 26.43
C ASP A 235 4.79 -4.52 26.85
N LYS A 236 4.03 -5.30 26.07
CA LYS A 236 4.07 -6.77 26.20
C LYS A 236 5.22 -7.28 25.35
N PRO A 237 6.43 -7.51 25.90
CA PRO A 237 7.46 -8.21 25.15
C PRO A 237 6.84 -9.52 24.70
N MET A 238 6.99 -9.86 23.41
CA MET A 238 6.49 -11.13 22.87
C MET A 238 7.09 -12.29 23.69
N LYS A 239 6.36 -12.73 24.72
CA LYS A 239 6.77 -13.78 25.68
C LYS A 239 7.05 -15.13 25.00
N SER A 240 6.79 -15.22 23.69
CA SER A 240 7.02 -16.41 22.86
C SER A 240 8.50 -16.79 22.82
N LYS A 241 9.44 -15.84 22.73
CA LYS A 241 10.88 -16.17 22.60
C LYS A 241 11.44 -16.94 23.80
N ASN A 242 10.87 -16.74 25.00
CA ASN A 242 11.36 -17.40 26.23
C ASN A 242 10.78 -18.81 26.44
N LYS A 243 9.82 -19.25 25.62
CA LYS A 243 9.14 -20.55 25.75
C LYS A 243 9.31 -21.47 24.53
N ARG A 244 9.96 -21.01 23.47
CA ARG A 244 10.24 -21.84 22.28
C ARG A 244 11.35 -22.82 22.61
N ILE A 245 11.08 -24.11 22.46
CA ILE A 245 12.02 -25.21 22.65
C ILE A 245 12.26 -25.81 21.28
N GLN A 246 13.53 -25.97 20.90
CA GLN A 246 13.90 -26.46 19.58
C GLN A 246 13.30 -27.85 19.27
N SER A 247 13.38 -28.79 20.21
CA SER A 247 12.84 -30.16 20.01
C SER A 247 11.32 -30.18 19.85
N MET A 248 10.59 -29.29 20.53
CA MET A 248 9.14 -29.16 20.37
C MET A 248 8.80 -28.57 19.00
N ASP A 249 9.53 -27.53 18.58
CA ASP A 249 9.32 -26.88 17.29
C ASP A 249 9.62 -27.86 16.13
N GLU A 250 10.60 -28.75 16.30
CA GLU A 250 10.92 -29.81 15.33
C GLU A 250 9.84 -30.88 15.29
N TYR A 251 9.36 -31.37 16.44
CA TYR A 251 8.22 -32.29 16.50
C TYR A 251 6.96 -31.70 15.84
N LEU A 252 6.68 -30.42 16.08
CA LEU A 252 5.55 -29.73 15.45
C LEU A 252 5.70 -29.58 13.94
N LYS A 253 6.93 -29.43 13.44
CA LYS A 253 7.21 -29.39 12.00
C LYS A 253 7.03 -30.76 11.34
N GLU A 254 7.45 -31.83 12.01
CA GLU A 254 7.29 -33.20 11.51
C GLU A 254 5.82 -33.64 11.50
N TYR A 255 5.06 -33.29 12.55
CA TYR A 255 3.63 -33.60 12.61
C TYR A 255 2.78 -32.68 11.71
N GLY A 256 3.31 -31.54 11.30
CA GLY A 256 2.62 -30.59 10.45
C GLY A 256 2.56 -31.08 9.01
N ASN A 257 1.36 -31.27 8.45
CA ASN A 257 1.17 -31.62 7.03
C ASN A 257 1.50 -30.47 6.05
N ALA A 258 2.05 -29.35 6.54
CA ALA A 258 2.38 -28.20 5.71
C ALA A 258 3.79 -28.39 5.11
N PRO A 259 3.99 -28.11 3.82
CA PRO A 259 5.31 -28.21 3.21
C PRO A 259 6.27 -27.20 3.86
N LEU A 260 7.48 -27.67 4.19
CA LEU A 260 8.53 -26.84 4.77
C LEU A 260 9.37 -26.19 3.67
N LEU A 261 9.67 -24.90 3.84
CA LEU A 261 10.55 -24.16 2.94
C LEU A 261 12.01 -24.50 3.25
N GLU A 262 12.54 -25.48 2.52
CA GLU A 262 13.97 -25.80 2.55
C GLU A 262 14.76 -24.95 1.56
N ALA A 263 15.99 -24.59 1.91
CA ALA A 263 16.87 -23.79 1.06
C ALA A 263 17.68 -24.69 0.12
N SER A 264 18.12 -24.14 -1.01
CA SER A 264 19.00 -24.88 -1.93
C SER A 264 20.31 -25.29 -1.22
N ILE A 265 20.76 -26.53 -1.45
CA ILE A 265 21.86 -27.20 -0.76
C ILE A 265 23.16 -26.34 -0.72
N GLY A 266 23.45 -25.60 -1.79
CA GLY A 266 24.64 -24.75 -1.87
C GLY A 266 24.54 -23.43 -1.11
N SER A 267 23.32 -22.91 -0.89
CA SER A 267 23.10 -21.60 -0.26
C SER A 267 23.35 -21.60 1.26
N THR A 268 23.36 -22.79 1.87
CA THR A 268 23.45 -22.97 3.32
C THR A 268 24.88 -23.12 3.83
N ILE A 269 25.87 -23.26 2.93
CA ILE A 269 27.26 -23.49 3.30
C ILE A 269 27.94 -22.15 3.58
N VAL A 270 28.59 -22.02 4.75
CA VAL A 270 29.29 -20.79 5.15
C VAL A 270 30.78 -20.91 4.85
N ASN A 271 31.37 -19.86 4.26
CA ASN A 271 32.81 -19.73 4.04
C ASN A 271 33.42 -20.97 3.36
N HIS A 272 32.82 -21.42 2.26
CA HIS A 272 33.28 -22.59 1.50
C HIS A 272 33.47 -23.85 2.38
N GLY A 273 32.65 -24.01 3.42
CA GLY A 273 32.67 -25.16 4.32
C GLY A 273 33.40 -24.93 5.66
N ARG A 274 34.24 -23.89 5.78
CA ARG A 274 34.95 -23.60 7.05
C ARG A 274 34.03 -23.21 8.19
N GLY A 275 32.88 -22.61 7.88
CA GLY A 275 31.85 -22.24 8.85
C GLY A 275 30.79 -23.30 9.09
N GLY A 276 30.90 -24.46 8.43
CA GLY A 276 29.87 -25.49 8.42
C GLY A 276 28.61 -25.09 7.63
N VAL A 277 27.53 -25.81 7.88
CA VAL A 277 26.20 -25.55 7.30
C VAL A 277 25.39 -24.70 8.28
N LYS A 278 24.67 -23.68 7.78
CA LYS A 278 23.80 -22.82 8.58
C LYS A 278 22.66 -23.62 9.19
N THR A 279 22.44 -23.44 10.49
CA THR A 279 21.27 -23.99 11.20
C THR A 279 19.98 -23.31 10.75
N ASN A 280 18.84 -23.97 10.95
CA ASN A 280 17.52 -23.40 10.66
C ASN A 280 17.29 -22.04 11.35
N ARG A 281 17.75 -21.90 12.60
CA ARG A 281 17.66 -20.65 13.37
C ARG A 281 18.56 -19.54 12.83
N ASP A 282 19.73 -19.89 12.31
CA ASP A 282 20.61 -18.91 11.66
C ASP A 282 20.03 -18.41 10.34
N ARG A 283 19.43 -19.30 9.54
CA ARG A 283 18.72 -18.92 8.30
C ARG A 283 17.55 -17.98 8.57
N GLU A 284 16.79 -18.22 9.64
CA GLU A 284 15.68 -17.34 10.04
C GLU A 284 16.16 -15.95 10.46
N LYS A 285 17.26 -15.87 11.23
CA LYS A 285 17.87 -14.58 11.59
C LYS A 285 18.43 -13.83 10.39
N GLU A 286 19.09 -14.51 9.47
CA GLU A 286 19.61 -13.89 8.25
C GLU A 286 18.48 -13.37 7.36
N ARG A 287 17.37 -14.10 7.25
CA ARG A 287 16.15 -13.60 6.59
C ARG A 287 15.58 -12.37 7.31
N GLU A 288 15.49 -12.38 8.63
CA GLU A 288 15.03 -11.21 9.40
C GLU A 288 15.93 -9.98 9.16
N ILE A 289 17.24 -10.18 9.03
CA ILE A 289 18.20 -9.11 8.68
C ILE A 289 17.97 -8.65 7.24
N GLN A 290 17.87 -9.57 6.29
CA GLN A 290 17.65 -9.25 4.88
C GLN A 290 16.34 -8.48 4.69
N ASP A 291 15.23 -8.95 5.29
CA ASP A 291 13.94 -8.27 5.26
C ASP A 291 14.04 -6.85 5.83
N TYR A 292 14.81 -6.66 6.91
CA TYR A 292 15.05 -5.33 7.46
C TYR A 292 15.86 -4.44 6.50
N GLU A 293 16.93 -4.98 5.90
CA GLU A 293 17.79 -4.23 4.97
C GLU A 293 17.05 -3.85 3.70
N GLU A 294 16.19 -4.73 3.17
CA GLU A 294 15.36 -4.48 1.99
C GLU A 294 14.23 -3.48 2.28
N ASN A 295 13.58 -3.59 3.44
CA ASN A 295 12.51 -2.67 3.81
C ASN A 295 13.02 -1.25 4.14
N ASN A 296 14.20 -1.14 4.74
CA ASN A 296 14.78 0.14 5.15
C ASN A 296 15.86 0.67 4.22
N PHE A 297 16.27 -0.10 3.21
CA PHE A 297 17.35 0.21 2.26
C PHE A 297 18.67 0.62 2.93
N VAL A 298 18.96 0.10 4.13
CA VAL A 298 20.17 0.41 4.92
C VAL A 298 20.78 -0.88 5.47
N ARG A 299 22.10 -1.05 5.27
CA ARG A 299 22.85 -2.21 5.80
C ARG A 299 23.15 -2.06 7.29
N LEU A 300 23.09 -3.16 8.05
CA LEU A 300 23.46 -3.14 9.47
C LEU A 300 24.99 -3.15 9.66
N PRO A 301 25.57 -2.14 10.32
CA PRO A 301 26.99 -2.16 10.63
C PRO A 301 27.30 -3.15 11.76
N SER A 302 28.33 -3.97 11.59
CA SER A 302 28.80 -4.83 12.67
C SER A 302 29.56 -4.02 13.73
N SER A 303 28.98 -3.82 14.91
CA SER A 303 29.68 -3.15 16.01
C SER A 303 30.85 -3.99 16.56
N LYS A 304 31.87 -3.35 17.13
CA LYS A 304 33.02 -4.06 17.76
C LYS A 304 32.57 -5.05 18.85
N SER A 305 31.53 -4.70 19.61
CA SER A 305 30.93 -5.58 20.62
C SER A 305 30.28 -6.81 19.99
N GLN A 306 29.48 -6.61 18.94
CA GLN A 306 28.87 -7.72 18.19
C GLN A 306 29.90 -8.63 17.53
N ARG A 307 31.02 -8.10 17.01
CA ARG A 307 32.11 -8.92 16.45
C ARG A 307 32.76 -9.83 17.49
N LYS A 308 32.95 -9.35 18.72
CA LYS A 308 33.46 -10.20 19.82
C LYS A 308 32.44 -11.28 20.22
N LYS A 309 31.16 -10.92 20.24
CA LYS A 309 30.06 -11.86 20.53
C LYS A 309 29.92 -12.92 19.44
N SER A 310 29.94 -12.52 18.17
CA SER A 310 29.84 -13.45 17.03
C SER A 310 31.04 -14.40 16.96
N GLY A 311 32.23 -13.97 17.38
CA GLY A 311 33.39 -14.86 17.52
C GLY A 311 33.18 -15.95 18.58
N ARG A 312 32.58 -15.61 19.73
CA ARG A 312 32.21 -16.60 20.76
C ARG A 312 31.10 -17.53 20.29
N GLU A 313 30.09 -16.99 19.63
CA GLU A 313 28.99 -17.78 19.05
C GLU A 313 29.50 -18.72 17.96
N SER A 314 30.43 -18.28 17.11
CA SER A 314 31.06 -19.14 16.09
C SER A 314 31.79 -20.33 16.71
N ARG A 315 32.53 -20.13 17.81
CA ARG A 315 33.14 -21.25 18.56
C ARG A 315 32.11 -22.20 19.15
N GLN A 316 31.02 -21.68 19.73
CA GLN A 316 29.94 -22.53 20.24
C GLN A 316 29.26 -23.32 19.13
N LYS A 317 29.07 -22.72 17.95
CA LYS A 317 28.55 -23.42 16.78
C LYS A 317 29.48 -24.55 16.34
N GLN A 318 30.79 -24.32 16.30
CA GLN A 318 31.74 -25.38 15.95
C GLN A 318 31.67 -26.60 16.90
N LEU A 319 31.32 -26.39 18.16
CA LEU A 319 31.21 -27.47 19.15
C LEU A 319 29.86 -28.18 19.12
N ASN A 320 28.78 -27.45 18.84
CA ASN A 320 27.42 -27.94 19.00
C ASN A 320 26.68 -28.20 17.68
N VAL A 321 27.09 -27.57 16.58
CA VAL A 321 26.44 -27.69 15.27
C VAL A 321 27.22 -28.68 14.43
N PHE A 322 26.52 -29.70 13.94
CA PHE A 322 27.08 -30.71 13.06
C PHE A 322 26.11 -30.94 11.90
N GLY A 323 26.62 -30.94 10.67
CA GLY A 323 25.78 -31.15 9.47
C GLY A 323 24.71 -30.08 9.19
N GLY A 324 24.70 -28.96 9.93
CA GLY A 324 23.64 -27.95 9.85
C GLY A 324 22.52 -28.15 10.87
N GLU A 325 22.61 -29.18 11.70
CA GLU A 325 21.75 -29.43 12.85
C GLU A 325 22.45 -28.99 14.15
N ASP A 326 21.67 -28.51 15.11
CA ASP A 326 22.20 -28.04 16.40
C ASP A 326 21.93 -29.07 17.50
N PHE A 327 23.00 -29.71 17.98
CA PHE A 327 22.99 -30.73 19.02
C PHE A 327 23.14 -30.15 20.44
N SER A 328 23.24 -28.81 20.58
CA SER A 328 23.32 -28.18 21.91
C SER A 328 22.12 -28.49 22.82
N ILE A 329 20.99 -28.87 22.22
CA ILE A 329 19.75 -29.27 22.93
C ILE A 329 20.04 -30.37 23.96
N PHE A 330 20.89 -31.33 23.61
CA PHE A 330 21.16 -32.51 24.44
C PHE A 330 22.13 -32.21 25.59
N ASN A 331 22.97 -31.19 25.44
CA ASN A 331 23.94 -30.78 26.46
C ASN A 331 23.34 -29.80 27.49
N ASN A 332 22.09 -29.37 27.29
CA ASN A 332 21.45 -28.39 28.16
C ASN A 332 20.76 -29.07 29.36
N SER A 333 21.17 -28.71 30.58
CA SER A 333 20.54 -29.17 31.83
C SER A 333 19.19 -28.49 32.13
N LYS A 334 18.70 -27.63 31.21
CA LYS A 334 17.37 -27.03 31.30
C LYS A 334 16.34 -28.14 31.21
N SER A 335 15.92 -28.62 32.38
CA SER A 335 14.82 -29.58 32.49
C SER A 335 13.64 -29.11 31.65
N PHE A 336 13.06 -30.04 30.88
CA PHE A 336 11.72 -29.94 30.31
C PHE A 336 10.73 -29.79 31.46
N LYS A 337 10.75 -28.66 32.16
CA LYS A 337 9.90 -28.45 33.31
C LYS A 337 8.49 -28.49 32.78
N SER A 338 7.64 -29.18 33.55
CA SER A 338 6.21 -29.23 33.37
C SER A 338 5.58 -27.85 33.11
N SER A 339 6.22 -26.71 33.34
CA SER A 339 5.75 -25.38 32.93
C SER A 339 5.52 -25.18 31.44
N ASP A 340 6.31 -25.80 30.55
CA ASP A 340 6.14 -25.65 29.10
C ASP A 340 5.08 -26.61 28.56
N PHE A 341 4.98 -27.80 29.18
CA PHE A 341 3.91 -28.78 28.97
C PHE A 341 2.72 -28.63 29.94
N LYS A 342 2.68 -27.56 30.75
CA LYS A 342 1.61 -27.35 31.73
C LYS A 342 0.43 -27.08 30.83
N ARG A 343 -0.45 -28.09 30.70
CA ARG A 343 -1.76 -27.99 30.03
C ARG A 343 -2.23 -26.59 30.30
N LYS A 344 -2.38 -25.75 29.26
CA LYS A 344 -2.86 -24.36 29.40
C LYS A 344 -3.95 -24.40 30.45
N ARG A 345 -3.62 -24.00 31.68
CA ARG A 345 -4.61 -23.76 32.71
C ARG A 345 -5.18 -22.46 32.21
N SER A 346 -6.13 -22.53 31.28
CA SER A 346 -6.95 -21.38 30.98
C SER A 346 -7.48 -20.91 32.32
N ASP A 347 -7.57 -19.60 32.51
CA ASP A 347 -8.01 -19.01 33.77
C ASP A 347 -9.35 -19.60 34.27
N ASN A 348 -10.11 -20.26 33.39
CA ASN A 348 -11.37 -20.95 33.68
C ASN A 348 -11.29 -22.48 33.89
N SER A 349 -10.13 -23.14 33.91
CA SER A 349 -10.02 -24.62 33.96
C SER A 349 -10.20 -25.26 35.34
N SER A 350 -10.44 -24.45 36.38
CA SER A 350 -10.74 -24.93 37.73
C SER A 350 -12.15 -25.51 37.84
N SER A 351 -13.11 -24.97 37.07
CA SER A 351 -14.51 -25.38 37.12
C SER A 351 -14.75 -26.74 36.43
N ALA A 352 -15.57 -27.60 37.04
CA ALA A 352 -15.99 -28.86 36.43
C ALA A 352 -16.77 -28.64 35.12
N TRP A 353 -17.53 -27.53 35.03
CA TRP A 353 -18.31 -27.16 33.85
C TRP A 353 -17.43 -26.81 32.64
N SER A 354 -16.32 -26.11 32.84
CA SER A 354 -15.38 -25.80 31.76
C SER A 354 -14.62 -27.03 31.28
N LYS A 355 -14.36 -28.00 32.17
CA LYS A 355 -13.82 -29.31 31.79
C LYS A 355 -14.82 -30.13 30.99
N ALA A 356 -16.10 -30.12 31.35
CA ALA A 356 -17.15 -30.78 30.59
C ALA A 356 -17.32 -30.18 29.19
N LYS A 357 -17.32 -28.84 29.07
CA LYS A 357 -17.39 -28.13 27.79
C LYS A 357 -16.23 -28.42 26.84
N ARG A 358 -15.04 -28.76 27.36
CA ARG A 358 -13.86 -29.10 26.54
C ARG A 358 -13.88 -30.56 26.04
N ARG A 359 -14.68 -31.42 26.69
CA ARG A 359 -14.80 -32.85 26.34
C ARG A 359 -15.89 -33.12 25.30
N ARG A 360 -16.91 -32.27 25.24
CA ARG A 360 -17.78 -32.16 24.08
C ARG A 360 -17.04 -31.40 22.98
#